data_AF-A0AAP0X657-F1
#
_entry.id   AF-A0AAP0X657-F1
#
_cell.length_a   1.000
_cell.length_b   1.000
_cell.length_c   1.000
_cell.angle_alpha   90.00
_cell.angle_beta   90.00
_cell.angle_gamma   90.00
#
_symmetry.space_group_name_H-M   'P 1'
#
loop_
_entity.id
_entity.type
_entity.pdbx_description
1 polymer ?
#
loop_
_entity_poly.entity_id
_entity_poly.type
_entity_poly.pdbx_seq_one_letter_code
_entity_poly.pdbx_strand_id
1 'polypeptide(L)' 'MDSKVLPTGVRYSNLPESYVRPESERPRLSEVSQCEDVPVIDLGCEDRGQIIQQIGDACTAYGFFQV' A
#
# COMPACT_ATOMS: atom_id res chain seq x y z
N MET A 1 2.43 2.91 34.45
CA MET A 1 3.58 1.97 34.41
C MET A 1 3.38 1.12 33.19
N ASP A 2 4.06 1.46 32.09
CA ASP A 2 3.96 0.73 30.83
C ASP A 2 4.71 -0.60 30.95
N SER A 3 3.96 -1.71 30.90
CA SER A 3 4.51 -3.05 30.88
C SER A 3 5.21 -3.28 29.53
N LYS A 4 6.51 -3.03 29.50
CA LYS A 4 7.33 -3.30 28.31
C LYS A 4 7.48 -4.81 28.13
N VAL A 5 6.60 -5.39 27.30
CA VAL A 5 6.69 -6.79 26.88
C VAL A 5 8.00 -6.98 26.10
N LEU A 6 8.91 -7.77 26.65
CA LEU A 6 10.11 -8.17 25.94
C LEU A 6 9.74 -9.29 24.96
N PRO A 7 10.18 -9.22 23.70
CA PRO A 7 9.90 -10.27 22.74
C PRO A 7 10.61 -11.55 23.21
N THR A 8 9.82 -12.56 23.59
CA THR A 8 10.28 -13.90 23.98
C THR A 8 10.51 -14.84 22.80
N GLY A 9 10.31 -14.34 21.58
CA GLY A 9 10.56 -15.08 20.34
C GLY A 9 12.04 -15.24 20.01
N VAL A 10 12.34 -16.21 19.14
CA VAL A 10 13.68 -16.40 18.59
C VAL A 10 14.13 -15.12 17.89
N ARG A 11 15.29 -14.60 18.29
CA ARG A 11 15.91 -13.46 17.62
C ARG A 11 16.57 -13.94 16.34
N TYR A 12 15.96 -13.63 15.21
CA TYR A 12 16.57 -13.85 13.91
C TYR A 12 17.50 -12.67 13.58
N SER A 13 18.72 -12.97 13.17
CA SER A 13 19.65 -11.96 12.63
C SER A 13 19.34 -11.62 11.17
N ASN A 14 18.66 -12.52 10.47
CA ASN A 14 18.29 -12.41 9.06
C ASN A 14 16.87 -12.94 8.83
N LEU A 15 16.24 -12.56 7.72
CA LEU A 15 14.95 -13.09 7.33
C LEU A 15 15.03 -14.62 7.13
N PRO A 16 14.12 -15.44 7.69
CA PRO A 16 14.12 -16.87 7.43
C PRO A 16 13.88 -17.16 5.95
N GLU A 17 14.52 -18.21 5.42
CA GLU A 17 14.51 -18.55 3.99
C GLU A 17 13.10 -18.75 3.44
N SER A 18 12.17 -19.28 4.25
CA SER A 18 10.77 -19.45 3.88
C SER A 18 10.03 -18.16 3.52
N TYR A 19 10.54 -17.00 3.94
CA TYR A 19 9.99 -15.68 3.60
C TYR A 19 10.75 -14.99 2.45
N VAL A 20 11.88 -15.55 2.03
CA VAL A 20 12.66 -15.01 0.92
C VAL A 20 11.99 -15.39 -0.39
N ARG A 21 11.43 -14.40 -1.09
CA ARG A 21 10.82 -14.63 -2.41
C ARG A 21 11.89 -14.98 -3.47
N PRO A 22 11.58 -15.80 -4.49
CA PRO A 22 12.44 -16.02 -5.64
C PRO A 22 12.85 -14.70 -6.31
N GLU A 23 14.01 -14.67 -6.96
CA GLU A 23 14.53 -13.45 -7.60
C GLU A 23 13.55 -12.84 -8.62
N SER A 24 12.84 -13.67 -9.37
CA SER A 24 11.82 -13.26 -10.35
C SER A 24 10.63 -12.50 -9.74
N GLU A 25 10.42 -12.59 -8.42
CA GLU A 25 9.31 -11.95 -7.71
C GLU A 25 9.78 -10.81 -6.80
N ARG A 26 11.09 -10.57 -6.72
CA ARG A 26 11.61 -9.46 -5.93
C ARG A 26 11.40 -8.14 -6.69
N PRO A 27 11.05 -7.04 -6.00
CA PRO A 27 10.93 -5.75 -6.64
C PRO A 27 12.25 -5.33 -7.28
N ARG A 28 12.21 -4.90 -8.54
CA ARG A 28 13.36 -4.29 -9.22
C ARG A 28 13.39 -2.82 -8.87
N LEU A 29 14.10 -2.47 -7.80
CA LEU A 29 14.10 -1.11 -7.24
C LEU A 29 14.51 -0.02 -8.25
N SER A 30 15.32 -0.36 -9.26
CA SER A 30 15.68 0.55 -10.36
C SER A 30 14.53 0.83 -11.34
N GLU A 31 13.52 -0.02 -11.38
CA GLU A 31 12.34 0.07 -12.24
C GLU A 31 11.10 0.60 -11.48
N VAL A 32 11.18 0.68 -10.14
CA VAL A 32 10.11 1.25 -9.32
C VAL A 32 10.04 2.75 -9.57
N SER A 33 8.97 3.18 -10.24
CA SER A 33 8.63 4.59 -10.38
C SER A 33 7.79 5.05 -9.20
N GLN A 34 8.01 6.27 -8.74
CA GLN A 34 7.08 6.91 -7.82
C GLN A 34 5.75 7.16 -8.54
N CYS A 35 4.66 6.66 -7.97
CA CYS A 35 3.31 7.03 -8.38
C CYS A 35 2.85 8.18 -7.48
N GLU A 36 3.19 9.40 -7.86
CA GLU A 36 2.87 10.61 -7.06
C GLU A 36 1.38 11.01 -7.17
N ASP A 37 0.67 10.51 -8.20
CA ASP A 37 -0.65 11.02 -8.60
C ASP A 37 -1.79 10.02 -8.34
N VAL A 38 -1.68 9.16 -7.34
CA VAL A 38 -2.80 8.27 -6.97
C VAL A 38 -4.00 9.13 -6.56
N PRO A 39 -5.19 8.95 -7.19
CA PRO A 39 -6.36 9.73 -6.85
C PRO A 39 -6.77 9.55 -5.38
N VAL A 40 -7.03 10.65 -4.68
CA VAL A 40 -7.64 10.68 -3.35
C VAL A 40 -9.04 11.26 -3.47
N ILE A 41 -10.06 10.51 -3.08
CA ILE A 41 -11.47 10.85 -3.27
C ILE A 41 -12.11 11.05 -1.90
N ASP A 42 -12.49 12.29 -1.59
CA ASP A 42 -13.24 12.60 -0.37
C ASP A 42 -14.70 12.12 -0.50
N LEU A 43 -15.01 11.00 0.17
CA LEU A 43 -16.36 10.44 0.22
C LEU A 43 -17.31 11.21 1.16
N GLY A 44 -16.79 12.15 1.95
CA GLY A 44 -17.58 13.04 2.80
C GLY A 44 -18.14 14.27 2.07
N CYS A 45 -17.77 14.47 0.80
CA CYS A 45 -18.29 15.55 -0.03
C CYS A 45 -19.82 15.45 -0.23
N GLU A 46 -20.51 16.59 -0.22
CA GLU A 46 -21.97 16.64 -0.41
C GLU A 46 -22.41 16.29 -1.84
N ASP A 47 -21.54 16.53 -2.84
CA ASP A 47 -21.85 16.25 -4.24
C ASP A 47 -21.57 14.78 -4.60
N ARG A 48 -22.63 13.98 -4.47
CA ARG A 48 -22.60 12.57 -4.87
C ARG A 48 -22.28 12.36 -6.35
N GLY A 49 -22.68 13.27 -7.24
CA GLY A 49 -22.40 13.17 -8.67
C GLY A 49 -20.90 13.32 -8.93
N GLN A 50 -20.28 14.30 -8.28
CA GLN A 50 -18.84 14.50 -8.32
C GLN A 50 -18.07 13.28 -7.78
N ILE A 51 -18.50 12.70 -6.65
CA ILE A 51 -17.88 11.50 -6.09
C ILE A 51 -17.94 10.33 -7.09
N ILE A 52 -19.12 10.06 -7.67
CA ILE A 52 -19.30 8.95 -8.63
C ILE A 52 -18.37 9.14 -9.84
N GLN A 53 -18.27 10.38 -10.35
CA GLN A 53 -17.41 10.68 -11.48
C GLN A 53 -15.94 10.42 -11.15
N GLN A 54 -15.45 10.91 -10.01
CA GLN A 54 -14.06 10.69 -9.58
C GLN A 54 -13.73 9.20 -9.41
N ILE A 55 -14.66 8.42 -8.86
CA ILE A 55 -14.47 6.96 -8.73
C ILE A 55 -14.36 6.32 -10.12
N GLY A 56 -15.23 6.69 -11.05
CA GLY A 56 -15.21 6.18 -12.42
C GLY A 56 -13.88 6.48 -13.13
N ASP A 57 -13.41 7.71 -12.99
CA ASP A 57 -12.15 8.17 -13.60
C ASP A 57 -10.94 7.46 -12.98
N ALA A 58 -10.89 7.35 -11.65
CA ALA A 58 -9.81 6.65 -10.97
C ALA A 58 -9.76 5.16 -11.31
N CYS A 59 -10.91 4.49 -11.37
CA CYS A 59 -10.99 3.09 -11.79
C CYS A 59 -10.50 2.90 -13.23
N THR A 60 -10.82 3.84 -14.12
CA THR A 60 -10.48 3.73 -15.55
C THR A 60 -8.99 4.01 -15.81
N ALA A 61 -8.43 5.03 -15.16
CA ALA A 61 -7.05 5.46 -15.41
C ALA A 61 -6.01 4.71 -14.54
N TYR A 62 -6.37 4.37 -13.30
CA TYR A 62 -5.43 3.82 -12.31
C TYR A 62 -5.82 2.41 -11.84
N GLY A 63 -7.12 2.09 -11.81
CA GLY A 63 -7.64 0.84 -11.25
C GLY A 63 -7.69 0.81 -9.72
N PHE A 64 -7.29 1.90 -9.05
CA PHE A 64 -7.37 2.10 -7.61
C PHE A 64 -7.37 3.59 -7.24
N PHE A 65 -7.74 3.90 -5.99
CA PHE A 65 -7.76 5.23 -5.40
C PHE A 65 -7.67 5.12 -3.86
N GLN A 66 -7.48 6.26 -3.19
CA GLN A 66 -7.53 6.42 -1.74
C GLN A 66 -8.79 7.19 -1.33
N VAL A 67 -9.22 7.07 -0.08
CA VAL A 67 -10.40 7.73 0.49
C VAL A 67 -10.10 8.33 1.85
#